data_AF-A0A831P0M4-F1
#
_entry.id   AF-A0A831P0M4-F1
#
_cell.length_a   1.000
_cell.length_b   1.000
_cell.length_c   1.000
_cell.angle_alpha   90.00
_cell.angle_beta   90.00
_cell.angle_gamma   90.00
#
_symmetry.space_group_name_H-M   'P 1'
#
loop_
_entity.id
_entity.type
_entity.pdbx_description
1 polymer ?
#
loop_
_entity_poly.entity_id
_entity_poly.type
_entity_poly.pdbx_seq_one_letter_code
_entity_poly.pdbx_strand_id
1 'polypeptide(L)' 'MTVTLRSSITTQGRRMACARALWRANGMKEEQFGRPIIAVVNWFSQMVPGNMRLHKIGQQVK' A
#
# COMPACT_ATOMS: atom_id res chain seq x y z
N MET A 1 -17.90 -18.62 0.27
CA MET A 1 -17.93 -17.34 1.01
C MET A 1 -16.92 -16.40 0.35
N THR A 2 -17.37 -15.32 -0.26
CA THR A 2 -16.49 -14.27 -0.82
C THR A 2 -16.06 -13.36 0.32
N VAL A 3 -14.77 -13.36 0.64
CA VAL A 3 -14.21 -12.50 1.70
C VAL A 3 -14.03 -11.09 1.14
N THR A 4 -14.73 -10.12 1.72
CA THR A 4 -14.53 -8.70 1.40
C THR A 4 -13.16 -8.24 1.91
N LEU A 5 -12.27 -7.85 1.00
CA LEU A 5 -10.94 -7.35 1.35
C LEU A 5 -11.03 -6.00 2.05
N ARG A 6 -10.17 -5.76 3.05
CA ARG A 6 -10.11 -4.46 3.75
C ARG A 6 -9.75 -3.30 2.82
N SER A 7 -9.07 -3.56 1.71
CA SER A 7 -8.76 -2.57 0.67
C SER A 7 -10.02 -1.98 0.03
N SER A 8 -11.16 -2.70 0.02
CA SER A 8 -12.41 -2.19 -0.57
C SER A 8 -12.96 -0.97 0.19
N ILE A 9 -12.65 -0.85 1.49
CA ILE A 9 -13.13 0.24 2.35
C ILE A 9 -12.68 1.60 1.82
N THR A 10 -11.47 1.73 1.26
CA THR A 10 -10.95 3.03 0.78
C THR A 10 -10.93 3.14 -0.75
N THR A 11 -11.11 2.03 -1.47
CA THR A 11 -11.04 1.99 -2.93
C THR A 11 -12.41 1.96 -3.61
N GLN A 12 -13.49 1.67 -2.89
CA GLN A 12 -14.83 1.55 -3.46
C GLN A 12 -15.84 2.51 -2.84
N GLY A 13 -16.99 2.68 -3.49
CA GLY A 13 -18.12 3.46 -2.98
C GLY A 13 -17.99 4.97 -3.15
N ARG A 14 -19.13 5.65 -3.31
CA ARG A 14 -19.18 7.09 -3.58
C ARG A 14 -18.56 7.94 -2.46
N ARG A 15 -18.78 7.56 -1.19
CA ARG A 15 -18.30 8.31 -0.01
C ARG A 15 -16.77 8.34 0.12
N MET A 16 -16.05 7.41 -0.51
CA MET A 16 -14.59 7.29 -0.41
C MET A 16 -13.85 7.96 -1.56
N ALA A 17 -14.49 8.91 -2.26
CA ALA A 17 -13.87 9.67 -3.35
C ALA A 17 -12.60 10.41 -2.92
N CYS A 18 -12.57 11.03 -1.73
CA CYS A 18 -11.37 11.67 -1.19
C CYS A 18 -10.23 10.66 -0.95
N ALA A 19 -10.52 9.49 -0.37
CA ALA A 19 -9.50 8.47 -0.17
C ALA A 19 -8.90 7.99 -1.50
N ARG A 20 -9.73 7.82 -2.54
CA ARG A 20 -9.24 7.49 -3.89
C ARG A 20 -8.43 8.62 -4.52
N ALA A 21 -8.74 9.89 -4.23
CA ALA A 21 -7.93 11.02 -4.69
C ALA A 21 -6.52 10.96 -4.07
N LEU A 22 -6.41 10.62 -2.78
CA LEU A 22 -5.11 10.42 -2.11
C LEU A 22 -4.33 9.24 -2.70
N TRP A 23 -4.99 8.12 -3.01
CA TRP A 23 -4.36 6.99 -3.70
C TRP A 23 -3.77 7.40 -5.05
N ARG A 24 -4.51 8.18 -5.85
CA ARG A 24 -4.00 8.72 -7.13
C ARG A 24 -2.82 9.66 -6.92
N ALA A 25 -2.90 10.55 -5.93
CA ALA A 25 -1.81 11.45 -5.59
C ALA A 25 -0.53 10.70 -5.15
N ASN A 26 -0.68 9.51 -4.56
CA ASN A 26 0.44 8.62 -4.20
C ASN A 26 1.00 7.81 -5.40
N GLY A 27 0.38 7.92 -6.58
CA GLY A 27 0.83 7.25 -7.81
C GLY A 27 0.06 5.98 -8.18
N MET A 28 -1.07 5.68 -7.53
CA MET A 28 -1.94 4.56 -7.92
C MET A 28 -2.65 4.86 -9.24
N LYS A 29 -2.58 3.92 -10.20
CA LYS A 29 -3.21 3.99 -11.52
C LYS A 29 -4.61 3.39 -11.52
N GLU A 30 -5.43 3.76 -12.50
CA GLU A 30 -6.80 3.25 -12.64
C GLU A 30 -6.85 1.72 -12.74
N GLU A 31 -5.93 1.13 -13.52
CA GLU A 31 -5.78 -0.32 -13.74
C GLU A 31 -5.50 -1.12 -12.46
N GLN A 32 -5.07 -0.45 -11.39
CA GLN A 32 -4.73 -1.07 -10.11
C GLN A 32 -5.91 -1.08 -9.14
N PHE A 33 -6.96 -0.28 -9.37
CA PHE A 33 -8.18 -0.36 -8.55
C PHE A 33 -8.87 -1.71 -8.75
N GLY A 34 -9.37 -2.29 -7.66
CA GLY A 34 -9.94 -3.64 -7.64
C GLY A 34 -8.95 -4.75 -7.34
N ARG A 35 -7.63 -4.49 -7.40
CA ARG A 35 -6.61 -5.42 -6.90
C ARG A 35 -6.49 -5.33 -5.36
N PRO A 36 -6.02 -6.40 -4.68
CA PRO A 36 -5.69 -6.33 -3.26
C PRO A 36 -4.59 -5.29 -2.99
N ILE A 37 -4.71 -4.54 -1.90
CA ILE A 37 -3.65 -3.64 -1.43
C ILE A 37 -2.83 -4.39 -0.39
N ILE A 38 -1.53 -4.54 -0.65
CA ILE A 38 -0.58 -5.20 0.25
C ILE A 38 0.38 -4.14 0.79
N ALA A 39 0.37 -3.95 2.11
CA ALA A 39 1.30 -3.06 2.78
C ALA A 39 2.61 -3.79 3.07
N VAL A 40 3.73 -3.26 2.59
CA VAL A 40 5.07 -3.74 2.92
C VAL A 40 5.59 -2.92 4.10
N VAL A 41 5.64 -3.52 5.29
CA VAL A 41 6.10 -2.87 6.53
C VAL A 41 7.42 -3.51 6.96
N ASN A 42 8.46 -2.71 7.17
CA ASN A 42 9.73 -3.15 7.70
C ASN A 42 10.29 -2.17 8.74
N TRP A 43 11.34 -2.57 9.46
CA TRP A 43 12.01 -1.74 10.46
C TRP A 43 13.34 -1.16 9.93
N PHE A 44 13.33 -0.59 8.73
CA PHE A 44 14.52 0.09 8.23
C PHE A 44 14.85 1.33 9.09
N SER A 45 16.09 1.41 9.56
CA SER A 45 16.66 2.57 10.24
C SER A 45 18.15 2.65 9.96
N GLN A 46 18.68 3.88 9.83
CA GLN A 46 20.12 4.14 9.71
C GLN A 46 20.81 4.29 11.08
N MET A 47 20.04 4.37 12.16
CA MET A 47 20.56 4.53 13.53
C MET A 47 21.28 3.27 14.02
N VAL A 48 20.82 2.09 13.59
CA VAL A 48 21.37 0.81 14.00
C VAL A 48 21.87 0.07 12.75
N PRO A 49 23.18 -0.19 12.61
CA PRO A 49 23.77 -0.69 11.38
C PRO A 49 23.13 -1.97 10.83
N GLY A 50 22.63 -2.84 11.71
CA GLY A 50 21.98 -4.10 11.35
C GLY A 50 20.76 -3.94 10.42
N ASN A 51 20.07 -2.80 10.47
CA ASN A 51 18.76 -2.60 9.82
C ASN A 51 18.85 -1.90 8.48
N MET A 52 20.01 -1.36 8.12
CA MET A 52 20.18 -0.67 6.84
C MET A 52 19.83 -1.57 5.65
N ARG A 53 20.09 -2.87 5.79
CA ARG A 53 19.79 -3.90 4.77
C ARG A 53 18.30 -4.05 4.49
N LEU A 54 17.43 -3.73 5.45
CA LEU A 54 15.98 -3.84 5.29
C LEU A 54 15.44 -2.87 4.24
N HIS A 55 16.15 -1.78 3.93
CA HIS A 55 15.77 -0.89 2.83
C HIS A 55 15.75 -1.64 1.50
N LYS A 56 16.84 -2.33 1.17
CA LYS A 56 16.97 -3.08 -0.08
C LYS A 56 15.94 -4.21 -0.16
N ILE A 57 15.73 -4.94 0.94
CA ILE A 57 14.73 -6.01 1.01
C ILE A 57 13.32 -5.45 0.81
N GLY A 58 13.00 -4.31 1.43
CA GLY A 58 11.71 -3.64 1.25
C GLY A 58 11.43 -3.25 -0.21
N GLN A 59 12.45 -2.76 -0.93
CA GLN A 59 12.31 -2.44 -2.35
C GLN A 59 12.20 -3.68 -3.25
N GLN A 60 12.73 -4.83 -2.84
CA GLN A 60 12.58 -6.09 -3.60
C GLN A 60 11.19 -6.70 -3.47
N VAL A 61 10.49 -6.45 -2.36
CA VAL A 61 9.14 -6.99 -2.10
C VAL A 61 8.05 -6.09 -2.71
N LYS A 62 8.31 -4.79 -2.85
CA LYS A 62 7.39 -3.79 -3.44
C LYS A 62 7.26 -3.99 -4.95
#